data_AF-A0A2N2FIX0-F1
#
_entry.id   AF-A0A2N2FIX0-F1
#
_cell.length_a   1.000
_cell.length_b   1.000
_cell.length_c   1.000
_cell.angle_alpha   90.00
_cell.angle_beta   90.00
_cell.angle_gamma   90.00
#
_symmetry.space_group_name_H-M   'P 1'
#
loop_
_entity.id
_entity.type
_entity.pdbx_description
1 polymer ?
#
loop_
_entity_poly.entity_id
_entity_poly.type
_entity_poly.pdbx_seq_one_letter_code
_entity_poly.pdbx_strand_id
1 'polypeptide(L)'
;MKKSLIYSVLAFALVIVSAPFVFAAPEAAQAATAGVDYTKAIVIGCALLGAGFAIGFGAVGAGLGLGQATSGASNAVGRNPEAQGKVMLTMMVGMAMTESVAIYALVISLVMLFANPLVKLAGIG
;
A
#
# COMPACT_ATOMS: atom_id res chain seq x y z
N MET A 1 -15.77 12.75 17.32
CA MET A 1 -15.25 11.67 16.45
C MET A 1 -16.38 11.21 15.54
N LYS A 2 -16.25 11.40 14.23
CA LYS A 2 -17.33 11.11 13.26
C LYS A 2 -17.62 9.62 13.30
N LYS A 3 -18.88 9.22 13.49
CA LYS A 3 -19.31 7.81 13.66
C LYS A 3 -18.74 6.86 12.58
N SER A 4 -18.49 7.39 11.38
CA SER A 4 -17.79 6.72 10.27
C SER A 4 -16.37 6.22 10.62
N LEU A 5 -15.59 6.96 11.41
CA LEU A 5 -14.25 6.52 11.85
C LEU A 5 -14.35 5.35 12.84
N ILE A 6 -15.35 5.38 13.72
CA ILE A 6 -15.60 4.31 14.69
C ILE A 6 -16.02 3.02 13.97
N TYR A 7 -16.94 3.09 13.02
CA TYR A 7 -17.35 1.91 12.25
C TYR A 7 -16.21 1.32 11.41
N SER A 8 -15.31 2.15 10.87
CA SER A 8 -14.17 1.67 10.10
C SER A 8 -13.14 0.94 10.98
N VAL A 9 -12.88 1.46 12.19
CA VAL A 9 -12.00 0.81 13.18
C VAL A 9 -12.62 -0.49 13.72
N LEU A 10 -13.95 -0.50 13.91
CA LEU A 10 -14.68 -1.68 14.41
C LEU A 10 -14.76 -2.79 13.36
N ALA A 11 -14.92 -2.43 12.08
CA ALA A 11 -14.85 -3.37 10.96
C ALA A 11 -13.43 -3.97 10.82
N PHE A 12 -12.39 -3.14 10.95
CA PHE A 12 -11.00 -3.59 10.89
C PHE A 12 -10.65 -4.55 12.05
N ALA A 13 -11.13 -4.25 13.26
CA ALA A 13 -10.95 -5.12 14.42
C ALA A 13 -11.71 -6.46 14.29
N LEU A 14 -12.93 -6.44 13.76
CA LEU A 14 -13.75 -7.65 13.57
C LEU A 14 -13.16 -8.59 12.50
N VAL A 15 -12.54 -8.04 11.46
CA VAL A 15 -11.81 -8.81 10.44
C VAL A 15 -10.58 -9.50 11.02
N ILE A 16 -9.83 -8.81 11.89
CA ILE A 16 -8.63 -9.39 12.55
C ILE A 16 -9.02 -10.53 13.51
N VAL A 17 -10.13 -10.39 14.23
CA VAL A 17 -10.60 -11.40 15.21
C VAL A 17 -11.24 -12.61 14.55
N SER A 18 -11.86 -12.46 13.37
CA SER A 18 -12.51 -13.56 12.65
C SER A 18 -11.56 -14.38 11.76
N ALA A 19 -10.42 -13.81 11.34
CA ALA A 19 -9.41 -14.51 10.56
C ALA A 19 -8.90 -15.83 11.17
N PRO A 20 -8.65 -15.96 12.49
CA PRO A 20 -8.24 -17.23 13.09
C PRO A 20 -9.36 -18.28 13.18
N PHE A 21 -10.64 -17.90 13.14
CA PHE A 21 -11.76 -18.86 13.18
C PHE A 21 -12.02 -19.55 11.83
N VAL A 22 -11.49 -19.00 10.73
CA VAL A 22 -11.60 -19.58 9.39
C VAL A 22 -10.65 -20.78 9.17
N PHE A 23 -9.61 -20.92 10.00
CA PHE A 23 -8.64 -22.02 9.89
C PHE A 23 -8.98 -23.27 10.74
N ALA A 24 -10.13 -23.30 11.42
CA ALA A 24 -10.47 -24.37 12.37
C ALA A 24 -11.64 -25.29 11.97
N ALA A 25 -12.18 -25.19 10.74
CA ALA A 25 -13.35 -25.95 10.31
C ALA A 25 -13.11 -26.75 9.02
N PRO A 26 -12.19 -27.73 8.99
CA PRO A 26 -12.39 -28.80 8.05
C PRO A 26 -13.70 -29.51 8.45
N GLU A 27 -14.44 -30.09 7.49
CA GLU A 27 -15.51 -31.10 7.71
C GLU A 27 -16.99 -30.71 7.87
N ALA A 28 -17.53 -29.66 7.22
CA ALA A 28 -18.97 -29.68 6.94
C ALA A 28 -19.41 -28.87 5.71
N ALA A 29 -20.07 -29.60 4.80
CA ALA A 29 -20.97 -29.09 3.76
C ALA A 29 -20.34 -28.54 2.48
N GLN A 30 -19.71 -29.46 1.73
CA GLN A 30 -19.95 -29.52 0.30
C GLN A 30 -21.47 -29.40 0.00
N ALA A 31 -21.80 -28.67 -1.07
CA ALA A 31 -23.08 -28.64 -1.80
C ALA A 31 -24.09 -27.52 -1.44
N ALA A 32 -24.02 -26.40 -2.18
CA ALA A 32 -25.12 -25.97 -3.06
C ALA A 32 -24.69 -24.81 -3.98
N THR A 33 -24.71 -25.09 -5.29
CA THR A 33 -24.97 -24.14 -6.41
C THR A 33 -23.99 -23.00 -6.69
N ALA A 34 -23.27 -23.11 -7.83
CA ALA A 34 -22.36 -22.13 -8.43
C ALA A 34 -21.27 -21.62 -7.46
N GLY A 35 -20.31 -22.51 -7.19
CA GLY A 35 -19.27 -22.38 -6.19
C GLY A 35 -18.48 -21.08 -6.27
N VAL A 36 -18.77 -20.16 -5.35
CA VAL A 36 -17.85 -19.09 -4.99
C VAL A 36 -16.71 -19.75 -4.24
N ASP A 37 -15.54 -19.81 -4.86
CA ASP A 37 -14.30 -20.20 -4.19
C ASP A 37 -13.96 -19.09 -3.18
N TYR A 38 -14.45 -19.26 -1.94
CA TYR A 38 -14.26 -18.30 -0.86
C TYR A 38 -12.77 -18.08 -0.58
N THR A 39 -11.92 -19.09 -0.79
CA THR A 39 -10.46 -18.98 -0.67
C THR A 39 -9.92 -18.01 -1.72
N LYS A 40 -10.35 -18.14 -2.99
CA LYS A 40 -9.99 -17.21 -4.07
C LYS A 40 -10.47 -15.78 -3.76
N ALA A 41 -11.71 -15.63 -3.29
CA ALA A 41 -12.28 -14.33 -2.98
C ALA A 41 -11.54 -13.62 -1.83
N ILE A 42 -11.18 -14.35 -0.78
CA ILE A 42 -10.42 -13.81 0.36
C ILE A 42 -9.00 -13.41 -0.07
N VAL A 43 -8.29 -14.29 -0.79
CA VAL A 43 -6.90 -14.01 -1.24
C VAL A 43 -6.86 -12.79 -2.16
N ILE A 44 -7.77 -12.69 -3.12
CA ILE A 44 -7.85 -11.53 -4.02
C ILE A 44 -8.26 -10.27 -3.22
N GLY A 45 -9.26 -10.36 -2.34
CA GLY A 45 -9.71 -9.24 -1.51
C GLY A 45 -8.59 -8.67 -0.64
N CYS A 46 -7.85 -9.54 0.06
CA CYS A 46 -6.69 -9.14 0.86
C CYS A 46 -5.55 -8.57 0.00
N ALA A 47 -5.29 -9.13 -1.19
CA ALA A 47 -4.28 -8.61 -2.11
C ALA A 47 -4.63 -7.22 -2.65
N LEU A 48 -5.91 -6.95 -2.94
CA LEU A 48 -6.38 -5.62 -3.37
C LEU A 48 -6.20 -4.58 -2.26
N LEU A 49 -6.57 -4.93 -1.03
CA LEU A 49 -6.38 -4.04 0.13
C LEU A 49 -4.89 -3.82 0.40
N GLY A 50 -4.08 -4.89 0.38
CA GLY A 50 -2.62 -4.82 0.55
C GLY A 50 -1.96 -3.95 -0.51
N ALA A 51 -2.36 -4.10 -1.78
CA ALA A 51 -1.87 -3.27 -2.88
C ALA A 51 -2.23 -1.79 -2.70
N GLY A 52 -3.47 -1.50 -2.29
CA GLY A 52 -3.90 -0.12 -2.00
C GLY A 52 -3.14 0.52 -0.84
N PHE A 53 -2.93 -0.22 0.25
CA PHE A 53 -2.16 0.28 1.39
C PHE A 53 -0.68 0.48 1.07
N ALA A 54 -0.05 -0.45 0.35
CA ALA A 54 1.36 -0.35 -0.03
C ALA A 54 1.63 0.97 -0.77
N ILE A 55 0.93 1.22 -1.88
CA ILE A 55 1.11 2.46 -2.65
C ILE A 55 0.62 3.69 -1.89
N GLY A 56 -0.48 3.58 -1.14
CA GLY A 56 -1.02 4.70 -0.37
C GLY A 56 -0.02 5.24 0.65
N PHE A 57 0.56 4.36 1.49
CA PHE A 57 1.57 4.77 2.46
C PHE A 57 2.89 5.18 1.79
N GLY A 58 3.30 4.49 0.73
CA GLY A 58 4.49 4.87 -0.05
C GLY A 58 4.39 6.28 -0.66
N ALA A 59 3.25 6.60 -1.26
CA ALA A 59 2.99 7.91 -1.86
C ALA A 59 2.92 9.03 -0.81
N VAL A 60 2.32 8.77 0.35
CA VAL A 60 2.30 9.75 1.45
C VAL A 60 3.72 10.05 1.95
N GLY A 61 4.53 9.01 2.17
CA GLY A 61 5.92 9.17 2.59
C GLY A 61 6.75 9.96 1.58
N ALA A 62 6.64 9.62 0.30
CA ALA A 62 7.35 10.32 -0.77
C ALA A 62 6.87 11.77 -0.94
N GLY A 63 5.56 12.02 -0.91
CA GLY A 63 4.99 13.36 -1.02
C GLY A 63 5.46 14.29 0.09
N LEU A 64 5.54 13.79 1.33
CA LEU A 64 6.09 14.56 2.45
C LEU A 64 7.58 14.86 2.27
N GLY A 65 8.37 13.87 1.84
CA GLY A 65 9.80 14.06 1.56
C GLY A 65 10.06 15.08 0.46
N LEU A 66 9.32 15.01 -0.65
CA LEU A 66 9.37 15.95 -1.76
C LEU A 66 9.00 17.37 -1.31
N GLY A 67 7.94 17.52 -0.53
CA GLY A 67 7.50 18.81 0.00
C GLY A 67 8.57 19.48 0.89
N GLN A 68 9.22 18.70 1.76
CA GLN A 68 10.31 19.22 2.60
C GLN A 68 11.55 19.58 1.78
N ALA A 69 11.96 18.72 0.85
CA ALA A 69 13.13 18.95 0.00
C ALA A 69 12.96 20.20 -0.87
N THR A 70 11.80 20.37 -1.51
CA THR A 70 11.49 21.52 -2.37
C THR A 70 11.35 22.82 -1.59
N SER A 71 10.72 22.79 -0.40
CA SER A 71 10.65 23.96 0.48
C SER A 71 12.02 24.40 0.98
N GLY A 72 12.85 23.44 1.42
CA GLY A 72 14.22 23.71 1.85
C GLY A 72 15.10 24.27 0.73
N ALA A 73 15.01 23.69 -0.47
CA ALA A 73 15.73 24.18 -1.64
C ALA A 73 15.27 25.60 -2.03
N SER A 74 13.97 25.86 -2.06
CA SER A 74 13.42 27.18 -2.40
C SER A 74 13.90 28.26 -1.44
N ASN A 75 13.90 27.98 -0.13
CA ASN A 75 14.43 28.90 0.89
C ASN A 75 15.94 29.11 0.75
N ALA A 76 16.71 28.06 0.47
CA ALA A 76 18.16 28.17 0.29
C ALA A 76 18.51 29.03 -0.94
N VAL A 77 17.81 28.83 -2.06
CA VAL A 77 17.98 29.64 -3.28
C VAL A 77 17.55 31.09 -3.05
N GLY A 78 16.43 31.32 -2.36
CA GLY A 78 15.94 32.67 -2.06
C GLY A 78 16.92 33.48 -1.21
N ARG A 79 17.67 32.83 -0.30
CA ARG A 79 18.70 33.48 0.53
C ARG A 79 20.05 33.61 -0.17
N ASN A 80 20.39 32.67 -1.06
CA ASN A 80 21.67 32.64 -1.78
C ASN A 80 21.44 32.31 -3.27
N PRO A 81 21.03 33.30 -4.09
CA PRO A 81 20.74 33.08 -5.51
C PRO A 81 21.94 32.54 -6.29
N GLU A 82 23.15 32.95 -5.93
CA GLU A 82 24.40 32.51 -6.56
C GLU A 82 24.66 31.00 -6.39
N ALA A 83 24.10 30.38 -5.35
CA ALA A 83 24.25 28.96 -5.06
C ALA A 83 23.18 28.08 -5.74
N GLN A 84 22.28 28.66 -6.55
CA GLN A 84 21.12 27.96 -7.12
C GLN A 84 21.49 26.65 -7.82
N GLY A 85 22.51 26.66 -8.67
CA GLY A 85 22.91 25.45 -9.41
C GLY A 85 23.29 24.28 -8.50
N LYS A 86 24.05 24.54 -7.44
CA LYS A 86 24.47 23.50 -6.47
C LYS A 86 23.28 23.01 -5.64
N VAL A 87 22.40 23.92 -5.21
CA VAL A 87 21.21 23.56 -4.42
C VAL A 87 20.25 22.69 -5.23
N MET A 88 19.99 23.03 -6.49
CA MET A 88 19.11 22.26 -7.38
C MET A 88 19.66 20.85 -7.64
N LEU A 89 20.99 20.71 -7.76
CA LEU A 89 21.64 19.42 -7.97
C LEU A 89 21.45 18.50 -6.74
N THR A 90 21.74 19.00 -5.54
CA THR A 90 21.51 18.26 -4.29
C THR A 90 20.02 17.94 -4.08
N MET A 91 19.13 18.88 -4.39
CA MET A 91 17.68 18.68 -4.32
C MET A 91 17.24 17.54 -5.25
N MET A 92 17.69 17.53 -6.51
CA MET A 92 17.34 16.48 -7.47
C MET A 92 17.80 15.10 -7.00
N VAL A 93 19.00 14.98 -6.42
CA VAL A 93 19.48 13.71 -5.84
C VAL A 93 18.58 13.27 -4.69
N GLY A 94 18.21 14.17 -3.78
CA GLY A 94 17.30 13.87 -2.67
C GLY A 94 15.90 13.47 -3.14
N MET A 95 15.36 14.13 -4.18
CA MET A 95 14.08 13.79 -4.78
C MET A 95 14.12 12.42 -5.45
N ALA A 96 15.19 12.09 -6.17
CA ALA A 96 15.35 10.77 -6.80
C ALA A 96 15.36 9.63 -5.76
N MET A 97 16.03 9.83 -4.61
CA MET A 97 16.01 8.86 -3.52
C MET A 97 14.62 8.73 -2.88
N THR A 98 13.91 9.84 -2.70
CA THR A 98 12.55 9.84 -2.16
C THR A 98 11.58 9.11 -3.08
N GLU A 99 11.67 9.35 -4.39
CA GLU A 99 10.84 8.68 -5.40
C GLU A 99 11.09 7.17 -5.47
N SER A 100 12.32 6.70 -5.23
CA SER A 100 12.63 5.27 -5.26
C SER A 100 11.76 4.44 -4.30
N VAL A 101 11.44 5.01 -3.13
CA VAL A 101 10.58 4.34 -2.13
C VAL A 101 9.14 4.24 -2.62
N ALA A 102 8.61 5.28 -3.28
CA ALA A 102 7.29 5.24 -3.90
C ALA A 102 7.24 4.22 -5.05
N ILE A 103 8.30 4.13 -5.85
CA ILE A 103 8.40 3.14 -6.93
C ILE A 103 8.44 1.71 -6.36
N TYR A 104 9.15 1.45 -5.26
CA TYR A 104 9.11 0.13 -4.62
C TYR A 104 7.71 -0.24 -4.13
N ALA A 105 6.99 0.71 -3.51
CA ALA A 105 5.60 0.51 -3.13
C ALA A 105 4.70 0.22 -4.34
N LEU A 106 4.87 0.96 -5.45
CA LEU A 106 4.15 0.75 -6.69
C LEU A 106 4.42 -0.64 -7.27
N VAL A 107 5.69 -1.07 -7.31
CA VAL A 107 6.07 -2.39 -7.81
C VAL A 107 5.40 -3.48 -6.99
N ILE A 108 5.40 -3.39 -5.66
CA ILE A 108 4.72 -4.38 -4.81
C ILE A 108 3.21 -4.39 -5.07
N SER A 109 2.57 -3.22 -5.20
CA SER A 109 1.16 -3.14 -5.57
C SER A 109 0.88 -3.79 -6.93
N LEU A 110 1.71 -3.53 -7.94
CA LEU A 110 1.56 -4.15 -9.27
C LEU A 110 1.77 -5.66 -9.23
N VAL A 111 2.74 -6.15 -8.44
CA VAL A 111 2.95 -7.58 -8.24
C VAL A 111 1.74 -8.22 -7.58
N MET A 112 1.17 -7.60 -6.55
CA MET A 112 -0.06 -8.10 -5.90
C MET A 112 -1.28 -8.12 -6.83
N LEU A 113 -1.37 -7.20 -7.79
CA LEU A 113 -2.49 -7.10 -8.73
C LEU A 113 -2.36 -8.04 -9.94
N PHE A 114 -1.17 -8.12 -10.54
CA PHE A 114 -0.98 -8.76 -11.84
C PHE A 114 -0.12 -10.02 -11.79
N ALA A 115 0.71 -10.18 -10.76
CA ALA A 115 1.64 -11.29 -10.62
C ALA A 115 1.57 -11.93 -9.22
N ASN A 116 0.35 -12.03 -8.66
CA ASN A 116 0.16 -12.41 -7.27
C ASN A 116 0.68 -13.83 -7.00
N PRO A 117 1.75 -14.01 -6.21
CA PRO A 117 2.30 -15.35 -5.94
C PRO A 117 1.35 -16.19 -5.07
N LEU A 118 0.46 -15.56 -4.31
CA LEU A 118 -0.48 -16.25 -3.41
C LEU A 118 -1.53 -17.05 -4.19
N VAL A 119 -1.90 -16.59 -5.40
CA VAL A 119 -2.85 -17.30 -6.26
C VAL A 119 -2.25 -18.63 -6.75
N LYS A 120 -0.95 -18.65 -7.06
CA LYS A 120 -0.24 -19.88 -7.44
C LYS A 120 -0.05 -20.82 -6.25
N LEU A 121 0.37 -20.28 -5.10
CA LEU A 121 0.63 -21.08 -3.90
C LEU A 121 -0.65 -21.73 -3.36
N ALA A 122 -1.78 -21.03 -3.42
CA ALA A 122 -3.07 -21.55 -2.99
C ALA A 122 -3.69 -22.56 -3.96
N GLY A 123 -3.09 -22.81 -5.14
CA GLY A 123 -3.63 -23.71 -6.16
C GLY A 123 -4.86 -23.14 -6.89
N ILE A 124 -4.97 -21.81 -6.92
CA ILE A 124 -6.16 -21.05 -7.34
C ILE A 124 -6.01 -20.49 -8.78
N GLY A 125 -4.82 -20.61 -9.36
CA GLY A 125 -4.44 -20.08 -10.68
C GLY A 125 -3.92 -21.11 -11.65
#